data_AF-A0A7Y8M141-F1
#
_entry.id   AF-A0A7Y8M141-F1
#
_cell.length_a   1.000
_cell.length_b   1.000
_cell.length_c   1.000
_cell.angle_alpha   90.00
_cell.angle_beta   90.00
_cell.angle_gamma   90.00
#
_symmetry.space_group_name_H-M   'P 1'
#
loop_
_entity.id
_entity.type
_entity.pdbx_description
1 polymer ?
#
loop_
_entity_poly.entity_id
_entity_poly.type
_entity_poly.pdbx_seq_one_letter_code
_entity_poly.pdbx_strand_id
1 'polypeptide(L)'
;MKARDTTGRLVQVMPLLNHVIDVPVAGRLPSAHFEAICEAVTNAAGIAIKANAPWLNQYFLPNGLQPPRYEWMLSDKDKEKFCFAWGVTRMTARDAIIDLIEPSATTLHWGLLCNPEPWDRYCRLNLVPVQVVVGGSEDNPARKAIIYDRCKKCPPQE
;
A
#
# COMPACT_ATOMS: atom_id res chain seq x y z
N MET A 1 -4.73 17.33 -17.05
CA MET A 1 -3.42 17.11 -17.71
C MET A 1 -3.70 16.70 -19.16
N LYS A 2 -2.83 17.01 -20.11
CA LYS A 2 -2.99 16.57 -21.51
C LYS A 2 -1.84 15.65 -21.90
N ALA A 3 -2.12 14.60 -22.66
CA ALA A 3 -1.12 13.70 -23.24
C ALA A 3 -1.45 13.44 -24.70
N ARG A 4 -0.48 12.99 -25.51
CA ARG A 4 -0.76 12.59 -26.89
C ARG A 4 -1.29 11.17 -26.92
N ASP A 5 -2.39 10.94 -27.64
CA ASP A 5 -2.88 9.60 -27.95
C ASP A 5 -2.05 8.95 -29.07
N THR A 6 -2.44 7.73 -29.48
CA THR A 6 -1.77 6.98 -30.56
C THR A 6 -1.85 7.67 -31.93
N THR A 7 -2.74 8.66 -32.10
CA THR A 7 -2.86 9.48 -33.32
C THR A 7 -2.09 10.80 -33.22
N GLY A 8 -1.39 11.03 -32.11
CA GLY A 8 -0.63 12.25 -31.83
C GLY A 8 -1.49 13.42 -31.35
N ARG A 9 -2.80 13.23 -31.14
CA ARG A 9 -3.72 14.28 -30.67
C ARG A 9 -3.61 14.46 -29.17
N LEU A 10 -3.64 15.71 -28.71
CA LEU A 10 -3.67 16.01 -27.28
C LEU A 10 -5.04 15.68 -26.70
N VAL A 11 -5.10 14.64 -25.88
CA VAL A 11 -6.28 14.21 -25.14
C VAL A 11 -6.16 14.59 -23.67
N GLN A 12 -7.29 14.91 -23.04
CA GLN A 12 -7.34 15.11 -21.59
C GLN A 12 -7.07 13.76 -20.92
N VAL A 13 -6.09 13.73 -20.03
CA VAL A 13 -5.78 12.56 -19.21
C VAL A 13 -5.99 12.87 -17.74
N MET A 14 -6.55 11.89 -17.04
CA MET A 14 -6.70 11.88 -15.60
C MET A 14 -5.55 11.04 -14.99
N PRO A 15 -4.85 11.52 -13.96
CA PRO A 15 -3.91 10.68 -13.23
C PRO A 15 -4.62 9.45 -12.66
N LEU A 16 -3.99 8.28 -12.73
CA LEU A 16 -4.60 7.01 -12.29
C LEU A 16 -5.15 7.08 -10.86
N LEU A 17 -4.42 7.74 -9.95
CA LEU A 17 -4.83 7.87 -8.54
C LEU A 17 -5.90 8.97 -8.28
N ASN A 18 -6.37 9.67 -9.32
CA ASN A 18 -7.47 10.62 -9.21
C ASN A 18 -8.83 9.99 -9.58
N HIS A 19 -8.86 8.74 -10.03
CA HIS A 19 -10.11 8.03 -10.27
C HIS A 19 -10.88 7.86 -8.95
N VAL A 20 -12.19 8.05 -9.02
CA VAL A 20 -13.10 7.77 -7.91
C VAL A 20 -13.34 6.27 -7.87
N ILE A 21 -13.17 5.68 -6.69
CA ILE A 21 -13.30 4.25 -6.45
C ILE A 21 -14.26 3.97 -5.29
N ASP A 22 -14.75 2.74 -5.28
CA ASP A 22 -15.50 2.14 -4.19
C ASP A 22 -14.79 0.87 -3.76
N VAL A 23 -14.51 0.74 -2.46
CA VAL A 23 -13.94 -0.47 -1.87
C VAL A 23 -14.89 -0.93 -0.77
N PRO A 24 -15.59 -2.07 -0.94
CA PRO A 24 -16.52 -2.57 0.06
C PRO A 24 -15.83 -2.79 1.41
N VAL A 25 -16.51 -2.38 2.48
CA VAL A 25 -16.07 -2.64 3.85
C VAL A 25 -15.96 -4.14 4.06
N ALA A 26 -14.77 -4.61 4.46
CA ALA A 26 -14.58 -5.98 4.90
C ALA A 26 -13.46 -6.07 5.95
N GLY A 27 -13.40 -7.17 6.68
CA GLY A 27 -12.25 -7.49 7.53
C GLY A 27 -11.12 -8.07 6.68
N ARG A 28 -10.03 -7.31 6.51
CA ARG A 28 -8.84 -7.79 5.77
C ARG A 28 -7.56 -7.40 6.49
N LEU A 29 -6.47 -8.06 6.11
CA LEU A 29 -5.13 -7.58 6.41
C LEU A 29 -4.87 -6.23 5.72
N PRO A 30 -3.99 -5.37 6.27
CA PRO A 30 -3.58 -4.13 5.61
C PRO A 30 -3.17 -4.30 4.14
N SER A 31 -2.37 -5.32 3.82
CA SER A 31 -1.94 -5.61 2.44
C SER A 31 -3.11 -5.95 1.52
N ALA A 32 -4.07 -6.71 2.01
CA ALA A 32 -5.26 -7.11 1.25
C ALA A 32 -6.23 -5.93 1.04
N HIS A 33 -6.29 -4.96 1.96
CA HIS A 33 -6.98 -3.69 1.71
C HIS A 33 -6.31 -2.87 0.62
N PHE A 34 -4.98 -2.80 0.63
CA PHE A 34 -4.22 -2.11 -0.40
C PHE A 34 -4.35 -2.78 -1.79
N GLU A 35 -4.40 -4.10 -1.83
CA GLU A 35 -4.74 -4.88 -3.03
C GLU A 35 -6.14 -4.54 -3.56
N ALA A 36 -7.14 -4.47 -2.67
CA ALA A 36 -8.50 -4.09 -3.03
C ALA A 36 -8.60 -2.66 -3.62
N ILE A 37 -7.79 -1.71 -3.11
CA ILE A 37 -7.65 -0.39 -3.73
C ILE A 37 -7.10 -0.52 -5.16
N CYS A 38 -6.02 -1.27 -5.35
CA CYS A 38 -5.40 -1.44 -6.68
C CYS A 38 -6.37 -2.08 -7.69
N GLU A 39 -7.16 -3.06 -7.25
CA GLU A 39 -8.22 -3.68 -8.05
C GLU A 39 -9.31 -2.67 -8.41
N ALA A 40 -9.78 -1.87 -7.44
CA ALA A 40 -10.81 -0.87 -7.69
C ALA A 40 -10.33 0.22 -8.67
N VAL A 41 -9.06 0.65 -8.58
CA VAL A 41 -8.48 1.58 -9.56
C VAL A 41 -8.34 0.93 -10.93
N THR A 42 -7.94 -0.35 -10.98
CA THR A 42 -7.87 -1.11 -12.23
C THR A 42 -9.22 -1.11 -12.94
N ASN A 43 -10.29 -1.38 -12.20
CA ASN A 43 -11.65 -1.38 -12.72
C ASN A 43 -12.11 0.02 -13.19
N ALA A 44 -11.71 1.08 -12.46
CA ALA A 44 -12.10 2.45 -12.78
C ALA A 44 -11.30 3.08 -13.93
N ALA A 45 -10.04 2.67 -14.13
CA ALA A 45 -9.12 3.28 -15.10
C ALA A 45 -8.86 2.40 -16.35
N GLY A 46 -9.17 1.10 -16.30
CA GLY A 46 -8.93 0.16 -17.40
C GLY A 46 -7.45 -0.20 -17.60
N ILE A 47 -6.58 0.15 -16.66
CA ILE A 47 -5.15 -0.21 -16.66
C ILE A 47 -4.87 -1.05 -15.41
N ALA A 48 -4.27 -2.22 -15.60
CA ALA A 48 -3.92 -3.12 -14.51
C ALA A 48 -2.95 -2.44 -13.53
N ILE A 49 -3.34 -2.35 -12.25
CA ILE A 49 -2.50 -1.90 -11.15
C ILE A 49 -2.22 -3.08 -10.23
N LYS A 50 -0.95 -3.42 -10.08
CA LYS A 50 -0.46 -4.46 -9.16
C LYS A 50 0.01 -3.81 -7.86
N ALA A 51 -0.48 -4.32 -6.73
CA ALA A 51 -0.02 -3.92 -5.42
C ALA A 51 1.42 -4.43 -5.17
N ASN A 52 2.25 -3.60 -4.53
CA ASN A 52 3.54 -4.02 -3.99
C ASN A 52 3.75 -3.40 -2.61
N ALA A 53 3.42 -4.16 -1.57
CA ALA A 53 3.50 -3.71 -0.18
C ALA A 53 4.03 -4.82 0.75
N PRO A 54 5.25 -5.35 0.49
CA PRO A 54 5.74 -6.60 1.10
C PRO A 54 5.90 -6.53 2.63
N TRP A 55 5.94 -5.33 3.21
CA TRP A 55 6.14 -5.12 4.64
C TRP A 55 4.96 -4.46 5.33
N LEU A 56 3.86 -4.22 4.62
CA LEU A 56 2.77 -3.40 5.14
C LEU A 56 2.18 -3.98 6.42
N ASN A 57 1.88 -5.28 6.43
CA ASN A 57 1.27 -5.93 7.59
C ASN A 57 2.16 -5.85 8.84
N GLN A 58 3.49 -5.92 8.69
CA GLN A 58 4.45 -5.84 9.79
C GLN A 58 4.51 -4.44 10.41
N TYR A 59 4.40 -3.39 9.60
CA TYR A 59 4.56 -2.01 10.07
C TYR A 59 3.24 -1.29 10.35
N PHE A 60 2.11 -1.83 9.88
CA PHE A 60 0.80 -1.23 10.12
C PHE A 60 0.35 -1.39 11.56
N LEU A 61 0.67 -2.54 12.19
CA LEU A 61 0.25 -2.93 13.54
C LEU A 61 -1.26 -2.80 13.78
N PRO A 62 -2.10 -3.48 12.97
CA PRO A 62 -3.54 -3.45 13.17
C PRO A 62 -3.86 -3.99 14.57
N ASN A 63 -4.79 -3.33 15.27
CA ASN A 63 -5.15 -3.64 16.66
C ASN A 63 -3.97 -3.56 17.66
N GLY A 64 -2.86 -2.89 17.30
CA GLY A 64 -1.65 -2.79 18.11
C GLY A 64 -0.86 -4.09 18.21
N LEU A 65 -1.05 -5.02 17.27
CA LEU A 65 -0.40 -6.33 17.21
C LEU A 65 0.53 -6.42 16.00
N GLN A 66 1.75 -6.91 16.22
CA GLN A 66 2.69 -7.18 15.14
C GLN A 66 2.55 -8.63 14.63
N PRO A 67 2.29 -8.85 13.33
CA PRO A 67 2.33 -10.20 12.78
C PRO A 67 3.76 -10.74 12.77
N PRO A 68 3.94 -12.07 12.90
CA PRO A 68 5.25 -12.68 12.75
C PRO A 68 5.78 -12.46 11.34
N ARG A 69 7.12 -12.49 11.18
CA ARG A 69 7.80 -12.26 9.91
C ARG A 69 7.26 -13.13 8.77
N TYR A 70 6.93 -14.38 9.07
CA TYR A 70 6.38 -15.36 8.14
C TYR A 70 4.87 -15.49 8.31
N GLU A 71 4.13 -14.38 8.14
CA GLU A 71 2.66 -14.35 8.34
C GLU A 71 1.91 -15.35 7.44
N TRP A 72 2.48 -15.70 6.28
CA TRP A 72 1.90 -16.67 5.36
C TRP A 72 1.84 -18.09 5.94
N MET A 73 2.63 -18.38 6.99
CA MET A 73 2.59 -19.63 7.73
C MET A 73 1.46 -19.68 8.77
N LEU A 74 0.80 -18.55 9.06
CA LEU A 74 -0.31 -18.53 10.01
C LEU A 74 -1.56 -19.20 9.43
N SER A 75 -2.31 -19.88 10.30
CA SER A 75 -3.67 -20.30 10.00
C SER A 75 -4.56 -19.08 9.72
N ASP A 76 -5.65 -19.24 8.96
CA ASP A 76 -6.56 -18.12 8.68
C ASP A 76 -7.18 -17.56 9.97
N LYS A 77 -7.51 -18.43 10.93
CA LYS A 77 -7.96 -18.05 12.27
C LYS A 77 -6.93 -17.18 13.01
N ASP A 78 -5.64 -17.48 12.87
CA ASP A 78 -4.59 -16.67 13.48
C ASP A 78 -4.38 -15.33 12.75
N LYS A 79 -4.69 -15.25 11.46
CA LYS A 79 -4.61 -13.99 10.70
C LYS A 79 -5.72 -13.02 11.07
N GLU A 80 -6.89 -13.51 11.51
CA GLU A 80 -8.03 -12.68 11.90
C GLU A 80 -7.68 -11.60 12.95
N LYS A 81 -6.77 -11.89 13.88
CA LYS A 81 -6.33 -10.90 14.89
C LYS A 81 -5.59 -9.69 14.31
N PHE A 82 -5.06 -9.83 13.10
CA PHE A 82 -4.39 -8.77 12.34
C PHE A 82 -5.30 -8.17 11.26
N CYS A 83 -6.53 -8.65 11.13
CA CYS A 83 -7.52 -8.05 10.26
C CYS A 83 -8.21 -6.86 10.95
N PHE A 84 -8.64 -5.89 10.15
CA PHE A 84 -9.51 -4.80 10.60
C PHE A 84 -10.53 -4.45 9.53
N ALA A 85 -11.67 -3.93 9.96
CA ALA A 85 -12.73 -3.50 9.06
C ALA A 85 -12.36 -2.16 8.43
N TRP A 86 -12.32 -2.12 7.10
CA TRP A 86 -12.06 -0.90 6.34
C TRP A 86 -12.66 -0.98 4.94
N GLY A 87 -13.04 0.17 4.41
CA GLY A 87 -13.58 0.36 3.06
C GLY A 87 -13.91 1.84 2.83
N VAL A 88 -14.12 2.20 1.57
CA VAL A 88 -14.42 3.58 1.16
C VAL A 88 -15.52 3.60 0.11
N THR A 89 -16.26 4.70 0.04
CA THR A 89 -17.30 4.92 -0.95
C THR A 89 -17.08 6.26 -1.64
N ARG A 90 -17.06 6.26 -2.97
CA ARG A 90 -16.89 7.44 -3.82
C ARG A 90 -15.71 8.32 -3.44
N MET A 91 -14.57 7.70 -3.11
CA MET A 91 -13.35 8.40 -2.72
C MET A 91 -12.34 8.38 -3.86
N THR A 92 -11.50 9.42 -4.00
CA THR A 92 -10.38 9.32 -4.96
C THR A 92 -9.42 8.24 -4.48
N ALA A 93 -8.80 7.52 -5.41
CA ALA A 93 -7.85 6.48 -5.05
C ALA A 93 -6.67 7.00 -4.21
N ARG A 94 -6.21 8.24 -4.46
CA ARG A 94 -5.20 8.91 -3.61
C ARG A 94 -5.70 9.05 -2.17
N ASP A 95 -6.90 9.58 -1.99
CA ASP A 95 -7.44 9.80 -0.65
C ASP A 95 -7.71 8.46 0.06
N ALA A 96 -8.16 7.45 -0.67
CA ALA A 96 -8.35 6.10 -0.13
C ALA A 96 -7.04 5.46 0.35
N ILE A 97 -5.92 5.69 -0.37
CA ILE A 97 -4.60 5.24 0.08
C ILE A 97 -4.20 5.97 1.36
N ILE A 98 -4.41 7.28 1.43
CA ILE A 98 -4.09 8.10 2.60
C ILE A 98 -4.91 7.66 3.81
N ASP A 99 -6.23 7.50 3.65
CA ASP A 99 -7.15 7.04 4.68
C ASP A 99 -6.77 5.63 5.19
N LEU A 100 -6.42 4.71 4.28
CA LEU A 100 -5.95 3.38 4.65
C LEU A 100 -4.70 3.44 5.54
N ILE A 101 -3.72 4.28 5.21
CA ILE A 101 -2.40 4.29 5.87
C ILE A 101 -2.31 5.23 7.08
N GLU A 102 -3.23 6.18 7.25
CA GLU A 102 -3.28 7.09 8.39
C GLU A 102 -3.22 6.38 9.77
N PRO A 103 -3.91 5.25 10.01
CA PRO A 103 -3.80 4.52 11.27
C PRO A 103 -2.50 3.72 11.43
N SER A 104 -1.65 3.61 10.41
CA SER A 104 -0.38 2.87 10.44
C SER A 104 0.50 3.26 11.63
N ALA A 105 1.23 2.30 12.17
CA ALA A 105 2.24 2.53 13.20
C ALA A 105 3.60 3.02 12.66
N THR A 106 3.73 3.30 11.37
CA THR A 106 4.92 3.94 10.77
C THR A 106 4.51 4.99 9.76
N THR A 107 5.43 5.90 9.43
CA THR A 107 5.33 6.66 8.17
C THR A 107 5.50 5.72 6.98
N LEU A 108 4.54 5.73 6.07
CA LEU A 108 4.58 5.05 4.79
C LEU A 108 4.69 6.08 3.66
N HIS A 109 5.39 5.72 2.60
CA HIS A 109 5.37 6.46 1.34
C HIS A 109 4.93 5.53 0.22
N TRP A 110 4.27 6.10 -0.79
CA TRP A 110 3.81 5.34 -1.96
C TRP A 110 4.31 5.95 -3.27
N GLY A 111 4.41 5.10 -4.29
CA GLY A 111 4.85 5.50 -5.62
C GLY A 111 4.27 4.59 -6.69
N LEU A 112 3.76 5.19 -7.75
CA LEU A 112 3.20 4.48 -8.91
C LEU A 112 4.23 4.44 -10.03
N LEU A 113 4.58 3.23 -10.49
CA LEU A 113 5.51 3.01 -11.59
C LEU A 113 4.82 2.18 -12.67
N CYS A 114 4.77 2.68 -13.91
CA CYS A 114 4.14 1.97 -15.01
C CYS A 114 5.18 1.37 -15.95
N ASN A 115 4.98 0.12 -16.36
CA ASN A 115 5.80 -0.53 -17.37
C ASN A 115 5.46 0.09 -18.75
N PRO A 116 6.42 0.69 -19.46
CA PRO A 116 6.16 1.28 -20.76
C PRO A 116 5.96 0.24 -21.88
N GLU A 117 6.34 -1.02 -21.64
CA GLU A 117 6.36 -2.04 -22.68
C GLU A 117 4.94 -2.40 -23.19
N PRO A 118 4.69 -2.38 -24.52
CA PRO A 118 3.36 -2.59 -25.09
C PRO A 118 2.70 -3.94 -24.77
N TRP A 119 3.50 -5.00 -24.60
CA TRP A 119 3.03 -6.37 -24.38
C TRP A 119 2.80 -6.72 -22.91
N ASP A 120 3.21 -5.86 -21.97
CA ASP A 120 3.07 -6.09 -20.52
C ASP A 120 2.75 -4.77 -19.80
N ARG A 121 1.72 -4.09 -20.30
CA ARG A 121 1.25 -2.80 -19.75
C ARG A 121 0.53 -3.01 -18.42
N TYR A 122 1.26 -2.81 -17.34
CA TYR A 122 0.70 -2.66 -16.00
C TYR A 122 1.43 -1.57 -15.24
N CYS A 123 0.76 -1.03 -14.22
CA CYS A 123 1.38 -0.18 -13.23
C CYS A 123 1.55 -0.95 -11.92
N ARG A 124 2.60 -0.64 -11.18
CA ARG A 124 2.85 -1.14 -9.83
C ARG A 124 2.70 0.02 -8.86
N LEU A 125 1.78 -0.12 -7.92
CA LEU A 125 1.66 0.80 -6.81
C LEU A 125 2.44 0.26 -5.63
N ASN A 126 3.54 0.93 -5.31
CA ASN A 126 4.44 0.55 -4.23
C ASN A 126 4.03 1.29 -2.97
N LEU A 127 4.02 0.59 -1.84
CA LEU A 127 3.81 1.17 -0.51
C LEU A 127 4.87 0.61 0.43
N VAL A 128 5.70 1.49 0.95
CA VAL A 128 6.92 1.12 1.70
C VAL A 128 7.13 2.07 2.88
N PRO A 129 7.71 1.59 3.99
CA PRO A 129 8.02 2.42 5.13
C PRO A 129 9.14 3.41 4.82
N VAL A 130 9.02 4.62 5.37
CA VAL A 130 10.15 5.56 5.40
C VAL A 130 11.18 5.03 6.39
N GLN A 131 12.41 4.88 5.93
CA GLN A 131 13.52 4.39 6.74
C GLN A 131 14.52 5.50 7.05
N VAL A 132 14.99 5.54 8.29
CA VAL A 132 16.04 6.46 8.73
C VAL A 132 17.33 5.69 9.03
N VAL A 133 18.47 6.37 8.90
CA VAL A 133 19.76 5.82 9.29
C VAL A 133 19.88 5.89 10.81
N VAL A 134 20.12 4.74 11.45
CA VAL A 134 20.22 4.62 12.92
C VAL A 134 21.64 4.24 13.39
N GLY A 135 22.58 4.05 12.46
CA GLY A 135 23.96 3.68 12.73
C GLY A 135 24.62 3.04 11.51
N GLY A 136 25.76 2.37 11.71
CA GLY A 136 26.56 1.75 10.64
C GLY A 136 27.74 2.62 10.19
N SER A 137 28.59 2.07 9.33
CA SER A 137 29.65 2.83 8.65
C SER A 137 29.07 3.60 7.47
N GLU A 138 29.79 4.60 6.94
CA GLU A 138 29.37 5.33 5.72
C GLU A 138 29.08 4.38 4.55
N ASP A 139 29.86 3.31 4.41
CA ASP A 139 29.71 2.32 3.34
C ASP A 139 28.54 1.34 3.57
N ASN A 140 28.03 1.24 4.81
CA ASN A 140 26.93 0.33 5.14
C ASN A 140 26.04 0.89 6.27
N PRO A 141 25.22 1.92 5.97
CA PRO A 141 24.34 2.51 6.96
C PRO A 141 23.21 1.54 7.33
N ALA A 142 23.06 1.25 8.61
CA ALA A 142 21.92 0.53 9.14
C ALA A 142 20.67 1.42 9.06
N ARG A 143 19.67 0.97 8.30
CA ARG A 143 18.40 1.66 8.11
C ARG A 143 17.29 0.93 8.84
N LYS A 144 16.51 1.65 9.65
CA LYS A 144 15.32 1.11 10.33
C LYS A 144 14.11 1.98 10.02
N ALA A 145 12.95 1.35 9.87
CA ALA A 145 11.67 2.06 9.87
C ALA A 145 11.33 2.46 11.31
N ILE A 146 10.81 3.68 11.50
CA ILE A 146 10.42 4.16 12.83
C ILE A 146 8.99 3.72 13.11
N ILE A 147 8.83 2.84 14.10
CA ILE A 147 7.53 2.42 14.59
C ILE A 147 7.14 3.35 15.75
N TYR A 148 6.03 4.05 15.59
CA TYR A 148 5.43 4.88 16.62
C TYR A 148 4.95 4.03 17.80
N ASP A 149 4.83 4.64 18.98
CA ASP A 149 4.30 4.02 20.20
C ASP A 149 2.78 3.78 20.12
N ARG A 150 2.39 2.96 19.14
CA ARG A 150 1.02 2.45 18.92
C ARG A 150 0.94 0.96 19.22
N CYS A 151 2.07 0.32 19.50
CA CYS A 151 2.12 -1.11 19.75
C CYS A 151 1.82 -1.44 21.21
N LYS A 152 0.77 -2.25 21.45
CA LYS A 152 0.41 -2.70 22.80
C LYS A 152 1.07 -4.02 23.19
N LYS A 153 1.47 -4.84 22.19
CA LYS A 153 2.10 -6.16 22.38
C LYS A 153 3.14 -6.44 21.28
N CYS A 154 4.24 -5.69 21.27
CA CYS A 154 5.35 -5.95 20.35
C CYS A 154 6.39 -6.86 21.03
N PRO A 155 6.95 -7.86 20.32
CA PRO A 155 8.15 -8.54 20.78
C PRO A 155 9.32 -7.54 20.89
N PRO A 156 10.34 -7.82 21.73
CA PRO A 156 11.55 -6.99 21.78
C PRO A 156 12.14 -6.82 20.37
N GLN A 157 12.42 -5.57 19.98
CA GLN A 157 13.10 -5.32 18.71
C GLN A 157 14.59 -5.61 18.90
N GLU A 158 15.13 -6.57 18.14
CA GLU A 158 16.57 -6.83 18.03
C GLU A 158 17.30 -5.74 17.23
#